data_AF-A0A1J5KKG2-F1
#
_entry.id   AF-A0A1J5KKG2-F1
#
_cell.length_a   1.000
_cell.length_b   1.000
_cell.length_c   1.000
_cell.angle_alpha   90.00
_cell.angle_beta   90.00
_cell.angle_gamma   90.00
#
_symmetry.space_group_name_H-M   'P 1'
#
loop_
_entity.id
_entity.type
_entity.pdbx_description
1 polymer ?
#
loop_
_entity_poly.entity_id
_entity_poly.type
_entity_poly.pdbx_seq_one_letter_code
_entity_poly.pdbx_strand_id
1 'polypeptide(L)'
;MRSFIIISLVFLLTSCKARLEEAQNLTCPDTVTLQYDYRNRTGSIPVNKKLKSFTVYFIGSYNDDIEVFVNGKLYYHKHLNIDDNHDNLNDFFDYNYSEDTELPILKIKSKTKETCFDIHIKEKYKILYVFLSERGEWIVRFSNLHYLN
;
A
#
# COMPACT_ATOMS: atom_id res chain seq x y z
N MET A 1 -51.91 34.28 -7.12
CA MET A 1 -50.84 35.12 -7.69
C MET A 1 -49.67 35.12 -6.74
N ARG A 2 -48.48 34.77 -7.25
CA ARG A 2 -47.14 35.22 -6.80
C ARG A 2 -46.69 34.74 -5.41
N SER A 3 -45.49 34.22 -5.18
CA SER A 3 -44.33 33.94 -6.01
C SER A 3 -43.41 32.98 -5.24
N PHE A 4 -42.73 32.12 -6.00
CA PHE A 4 -41.55 31.36 -5.60
C PHE A 4 -40.48 32.26 -4.98
N ILE A 5 -39.77 31.78 -3.94
CA ILE A 5 -38.30 31.86 -3.89
C ILE A 5 -37.73 30.54 -3.34
N ILE A 6 -36.97 29.90 -4.22
CA ILE A 6 -36.12 28.73 -4.05
C ILE A 6 -34.83 29.19 -3.38
N ILE A 7 -34.40 28.55 -2.29
CA ILE A 7 -32.97 28.44 -1.95
C ILE A 7 -32.71 27.02 -1.41
N SER A 8 -32.52 26.08 -2.35
CA SER A 8 -31.90 24.79 -2.08
C SER A 8 -30.39 24.99 -2.15
N LEU A 9 -29.75 25.18 -1.00
CA LEU A 9 -28.30 25.30 -0.87
C LEU A 9 -27.72 23.90 -0.67
N VAL A 10 -27.64 23.13 -1.75
CA VAL A 10 -26.90 21.86 -1.77
C VAL A 10 -25.41 22.19 -1.77
N PHE A 11 -24.83 22.24 -0.57
CA PHE A 11 -23.39 22.21 -0.40
C PHE A 11 -22.87 20.86 -0.93
N LEU A 12 -22.41 20.86 -2.17
CA LEU A 12 -21.55 19.83 -2.74
C LEU A 12 -20.22 19.85 -1.98
N LEU A 13 -20.19 19.17 -0.83
CA LEU A 13 -18.96 18.72 -0.19
C LEU A 13 -18.36 17.63 -1.08
N THR A 14 -17.73 18.01 -2.19
CA THR A 14 -16.79 17.16 -2.92
C THR A 14 -15.51 17.05 -2.11
N SER A 15 -15.63 16.44 -0.93
CA SER A 15 -14.51 15.99 -0.14
C SER A 15 -13.68 15.06 -1.01
N CYS A 16 -12.45 15.48 -1.30
CA CYS A 16 -11.53 14.72 -2.12
C CYS A 16 -11.06 13.50 -1.32
N LYS A 17 -11.88 12.44 -1.32
CA LYS A 17 -11.57 11.20 -0.60
C LYS A 17 -10.53 10.42 -1.40
N ALA A 18 -9.43 10.04 -0.74
CA ALA A 18 -8.66 8.91 -1.20
C ALA A 18 -9.62 7.71 -1.34
N ARG A 19 -9.59 7.05 -2.49
CA ARG A 19 -10.42 5.87 -2.73
C ARG A 19 -9.82 4.71 -1.93
N LEU A 20 -10.35 4.49 -0.73
CA LEU A 20 -10.10 3.32 0.09
C LEU A 20 -10.87 2.16 -0.53
N GLU A 21 -10.17 1.09 -0.86
CA GLU A 21 -10.80 -0.17 -1.28
C GLU A 21 -10.40 -1.24 -0.27
N GLU A 22 -11.37 -1.82 0.42
CA GLU A 22 -11.15 -3.06 1.15
C GLU A 22 -11.02 -4.18 0.11
N ALA A 23 -9.89 -4.87 0.12
CA ALA A 23 -9.69 -6.04 -0.72
C ALA A 23 -9.81 -7.30 0.13
N GLN A 24 -10.55 -8.27 -0.38
CA GLN A 24 -10.49 -9.63 0.16
C GLN A 24 -9.13 -10.22 -0.19
N ASN A 25 -8.47 -10.75 0.83
CA ASN A 25 -7.26 -11.54 0.68
C ASN A 25 -7.55 -12.81 -0.13
N LEU A 26 -6.55 -13.30 -0.86
CA LEU A 26 -6.64 -14.54 -1.64
C LEU A 26 -6.61 -15.77 -0.72
N THR A 27 -5.73 -15.77 0.28
CA THR A 27 -5.54 -16.90 1.21
C THR A 27 -5.46 -16.50 2.67
N CYS A 28 -5.17 -15.23 2.98
CA CYS A 28 -5.16 -14.77 4.37
C CYS A 28 -6.58 -14.54 4.90
N PRO A 29 -6.84 -14.85 6.18
CA PRO A 29 -8.18 -14.68 6.76
C PRO A 29 -8.53 -13.22 7.04
N ASP A 30 -7.52 -12.37 7.23
CA ASP A 30 -7.70 -10.96 7.56
C ASP A 30 -8.17 -10.15 6.35
N THR A 31 -8.51 -8.88 6.55
CA THR A 31 -8.75 -7.93 5.47
C THR A 31 -7.56 -6.99 5.32
N VAL A 32 -7.31 -6.53 4.09
CA VAL A 32 -6.28 -5.52 3.81
C VAL A 32 -6.93 -4.27 3.22
N THR A 33 -6.56 -3.12 3.76
CA THR A 33 -6.99 -1.83 3.22
C THR A 33 -6.05 -1.40 2.11
N LEU A 34 -6.57 -1.26 0.90
CA LEU A 34 -5.80 -0.76 -0.24
C LEU A 34 -6.02 0.74 -0.43
N GLN A 35 -4.90 1.45 -0.58
CA GLN A 35 -4.84 2.86 -0.92
C GLN A 35 -4.08 3.04 -2.22
N TYR A 36 -4.44 4.07 -2.98
CA TYR A 36 -3.82 4.37 -4.27
C TYR A 36 -3.49 5.85 -4.35
N ASP A 37 -2.21 6.18 -4.56
CA ASP A 37 -1.82 7.55 -4.85
C ASP A 37 -2.01 7.84 -6.34
N TYR A 38 -2.74 8.92 -6.62
CA TYR A 38 -3.08 9.37 -7.97
C TYR A 38 -2.50 10.74 -8.28
N ARG A 39 -1.91 11.43 -7.30
CA ARG A 39 -1.52 12.84 -7.45
C ARG A 39 -0.01 12.96 -7.61
N ASN A 40 0.42 13.75 -8.59
CA ASN A 40 1.78 14.28 -8.61
C ASN A 40 1.92 15.28 -7.46
N ARG A 41 2.65 14.91 -6.40
CA ARG A 41 2.98 15.84 -5.31
C ARG A 41 4.22 16.65 -5.71
N THR A 42 4.18 17.96 -5.53
CA THR A 42 5.35 18.84 -5.71
C THR A 42 6.50 18.31 -4.84
N GLY A 43 7.69 18.10 -5.42
CA GLY A 43 8.86 17.59 -4.69
C GLY A 43 9.05 16.07 -4.71
N SER A 44 8.11 15.29 -5.25
CA SER A 44 8.27 13.82 -5.37
C SER A 44 9.08 13.41 -6.61
N ILE A 45 9.93 12.38 -6.49
CA ILE A 45 10.59 11.76 -7.66
C ILE A 45 9.69 10.64 -8.21
N PRO A 46 9.25 10.75 -9.48
CA PRO A 46 8.46 9.71 -10.11
C PRO A 46 9.33 8.51 -10.52
N VAL A 47 8.78 7.31 -10.33
CA VAL A 47 9.38 6.06 -10.79
C VAL A 47 8.99 5.80 -12.24
N ASN A 48 9.92 5.18 -12.98
CA ASN A 48 9.65 4.71 -14.33
C ASN A 48 8.56 3.61 -14.32
N LYS A 49 7.36 3.97 -14.78
CA LYS A 49 6.18 3.08 -14.83
C LYS A 49 6.34 1.89 -15.80
N LYS A 50 7.34 1.90 -16.67
CA LYS A 50 7.63 0.79 -17.60
C LYS A 50 8.47 -0.33 -16.98
N LEU A 51 9.01 -0.13 -15.77
CA LEU A 51 9.79 -1.16 -15.09
C LEU A 51 8.92 -2.39 -14.80
N LYS A 52 9.44 -3.59 -15.05
CA LYS A 52 8.83 -4.84 -14.60
C LYS A 52 9.34 -5.20 -13.20
N SER A 53 9.27 -4.24 -12.28
CA SER A 53 9.64 -4.44 -10.89
C SER A 53 8.73 -3.64 -9.98
N PHE A 54 8.71 -4.01 -8.70
CA PHE A 54 8.13 -3.21 -7.64
C PHE A 54 9.05 -3.19 -6.42
N THR A 55 8.97 -2.11 -5.65
CA THR A 55 9.61 -1.95 -4.35
C THR A 55 8.56 -1.93 -3.26
N VAL A 56 8.81 -2.62 -2.16
CA VAL A 56 7.96 -2.58 -0.96
C VAL A 56 8.74 -1.92 0.16
N TYR A 57 8.22 -0.83 0.69
CA TYR A 57 8.74 -0.16 1.88
C TYR A 57 7.85 -0.48 3.07
N PHE A 58 8.46 -0.81 4.21
CA PHE A 58 7.76 -0.94 5.49
C PHE A 58 7.75 0.41 6.19
N ILE A 59 6.55 0.94 6.48
CA ILE A 59 6.39 2.30 7.03
C ILE A 59 5.58 2.26 8.33
N GLY A 60 6.04 3.05 9.30
CA GLY A 60 5.46 3.16 10.64
C GLY A 60 6.21 2.30 11.64
N SER A 61 5.60 2.06 12.79
CA SER A 61 6.22 1.29 13.87
C SER A 61 6.17 -0.21 13.63
N TYR A 62 7.34 -0.84 13.52
CA TYR A 62 7.50 -2.29 13.48
C TYR A 62 8.43 -2.76 14.60
N ASN A 63 8.04 -3.81 15.29
CA ASN A 63 8.91 -4.64 16.11
C ASN A 63 8.44 -6.07 15.92
N ASP A 64 8.80 -6.65 14.77
CA ASP A 64 8.15 -7.84 14.25
C ASP A 64 9.06 -8.65 13.32
N ASP A 65 8.94 -9.98 13.36
CA ASP A 65 9.49 -10.86 12.36
C ASP A 65 8.55 -10.94 11.16
N ILE A 66 9.01 -10.44 10.02
CA ILE A 66 8.22 -10.34 8.79
C ILE A 66 8.70 -11.38 7.79
N GLU A 67 7.77 -12.22 7.33
CA GLU A 67 7.97 -13.13 6.19
C GLU A 67 7.22 -12.61 4.98
N VAL A 68 7.91 -12.52 3.85
CA VAL A 68 7.34 -12.12 2.57
C VAL A 68 7.46 -13.27 1.59
N PHE A 69 6.35 -13.56 0.92
CA PHE A 69 6.28 -14.55 -0.13
C PHE A 69 5.89 -13.86 -1.44
N VAL A 70 6.56 -14.24 -2.52
CA VAL A 70 6.19 -13.84 -3.88
C VAL A 70 5.88 -15.11 -4.67
N ASN A 71 4.69 -15.18 -5.26
CA ASN A 71 4.19 -16.37 -5.95
C ASN A 71 4.26 -17.64 -5.08
N GLY A 72 3.95 -17.49 -3.78
CA GLY A 72 3.96 -18.58 -2.79
C GLY A 72 5.35 -19.01 -2.30
N LYS A 73 6.44 -18.46 -2.84
CA LYS A 73 7.82 -18.78 -2.41
C LYS A 73 8.31 -17.73 -1.42
N LEU A 74 8.93 -18.17 -0.32
CA LEU A 74 9.57 -17.26 0.64
C LEU A 74 10.68 -16.49 -0.08
N TYR A 75 10.55 -15.17 -0.07
CA TYR A 75 11.44 -14.26 -0.79
C TYR A 75 12.27 -13.41 0.16
N TYR A 76 11.65 -12.95 1.25
CA TYR A 76 12.28 -12.08 2.22
C TYR A 76 11.85 -12.49 3.64
N HIS A 77 12.81 -12.47 4.56
CA HIS A 77 12.58 -12.71 5.98
C HIS A 77 13.50 -11.80 6.76
N LYS A 78 12.93 -10.92 7.60
CA LYS A 78 13.70 -9.99 8.43
C LYS A 78 12.93 -9.65 9.70
N HIS A 79 13.67 -9.51 10.80
CA HIS A 79 13.18 -8.82 11.98
C HIS A 79 13.22 -7.31 11.72
N LEU A 80 12.05 -6.68 11.66
CA LEU A 80 11.91 -5.24 11.50
C LEU A 80 11.81 -4.59 12.88
N ASN A 81 12.73 -3.67 13.16
CA ASN A 81 12.69 -2.81 14.33
C ASN A 81 12.73 -1.35 13.85
N ILE A 82 11.56 -0.79 13.55
CA ILE A 82 11.34 0.52 12.96
C ILE A 82 10.54 1.34 13.97
N ASP A 83 11.09 2.46 14.41
CA ASP A 83 10.35 3.43 15.23
C ASP A 83 9.48 4.32 14.33
N ASP A 84 8.41 4.91 14.89
CA ASP A 84 7.42 5.73 14.16
C ASP A 84 7.94 7.02 13.53
N ASN A 85 9.26 7.20 13.45
CA ASN A 85 9.86 8.34 12.80
C ASN A 85 9.56 8.26 11.29
N HIS A 86 8.68 9.15 10.83
CA HIS A 86 8.00 9.10 9.52
C HIS A 86 8.91 9.10 8.29
N ASP A 87 10.23 9.21 8.48
CA ASP A 87 11.21 9.50 7.43
C ASP A 87 12.13 8.30 7.12
N ASN A 88 11.95 7.15 7.79
CA ASN A 88 12.85 6.01 7.61
C ASN A 88 12.36 5.06 6.49
N LEU A 89 12.91 5.23 5.28
CA LEU A 89 12.70 4.33 4.13
C LEU A 89 13.78 3.23 4.00
N ASN A 90 14.54 2.94 5.05
CA ASN A 90 15.66 2.00 4.97
C ASN A 90 15.25 0.52 4.96
N ASP A 91 14.02 0.21 5.35
CA ASP A 91 13.49 -1.15 5.37
C ASP A 91 12.58 -1.39 4.18
N PHE A 92 13.18 -1.98 3.14
CA PHE A 92 12.50 -2.31 1.90
C PHE A 92 13.05 -3.58 1.26
N PHE A 93 12.33 -4.07 0.26
CA PHE A 93 12.84 -5.02 -0.70
C PHE A 93 12.33 -4.69 -2.10
N ASP A 94 13.09 -5.10 -3.11
CA ASP A 94 12.71 -5.00 -4.52
C ASP A 94 12.41 -6.38 -5.07
N TYR A 95 11.48 -6.47 -6.02
CA TYR A 95 11.25 -7.68 -6.79
C TYR A 95 11.16 -7.34 -8.28
N ASN A 96 12.02 -7.97 -9.08
CA ASN A 96 11.99 -7.90 -10.53
C ASN A 96 11.21 -9.11 -11.07
N TYR A 97 10.09 -8.83 -11.73
CA TYR A 97 9.19 -9.83 -12.32
C TYR A 97 9.31 -9.88 -13.85
N SER A 98 10.45 -9.47 -14.43
CA SER A 98 10.67 -9.51 -15.88
C SER A 98 10.55 -10.91 -16.47
N GLU A 99 10.98 -11.92 -15.71
CA GLU A 99 10.99 -13.33 -16.08
C GLU A 99 9.74 -14.10 -15.61
N ASP A 100 8.85 -13.46 -14.86
CA ASP A 100 7.63 -14.10 -14.38
C ASP A 100 6.60 -14.20 -15.52
N THR A 101 5.91 -15.34 -15.61
CA THR A 101 4.88 -15.58 -16.62
C THR A 101 3.59 -14.79 -16.36
N GLU A 102 3.33 -14.48 -15.09
CA GLU A 102 2.13 -13.78 -14.64
C GLU A 102 2.51 -12.64 -13.67
N LEU A 103 1.59 -11.70 -13.45
CA LEU A 103 1.79 -10.65 -12.46
C LEU A 103 1.89 -11.27 -11.06
N PRO A 104 2.90 -10.90 -10.24
CA PRO A 104 3.14 -11.59 -8.99
C PRO A 104 2.00 -11.44 -7.97
N ILE A 105 1.84 -12.48 -7.16
CA ILE A 105 1.06 -12.42 -5.92
C ILE A 105 2.03 -12.16 -4.78
N LEU A 106 1.84 -11.03 -4.10
CA LEU A 106 2.59 -10.66 -2.90
C LEU A 106 1.81 -11.10 -1.66
N LYS A 107 2.48 -11.81 -0.76
CA LYS A 107 1.96 -12.16 0.57
C LYS A 107 2.94 -11.72 1.64
N ILE A 108 2.44 -11.07 2.68
CA ILE A 108 3.26 -10.64 3.83
C ILE A 108 2.62 -11.19 5.10
N LYS A 109 3.44 -11.74 5.99
CA LYS A 109 3.03 -12.26 7.29
C LYS A 109 3.80 -11.56 8.39
N SER A 110 3.07 -11.16 9.43
CA SER A 110 3.62 -10.86 10.75
C SER A 110 3.65 -12.13 11.57
N LYS A 111 4.81 -12.47 12.12
CA LYS A 111 4.93 -13.63 13.02
C LYS A 111 4.57 -13.27 14.45
N THR A 112 4.80 -12.02 14.85
CA THR A 112 4.52 -11.57 16.22
C THR A 112 3.04 -11.32 16.44
N LYS A 113 2.35 -10.72 15.46
CA LYS A 113 0.90 -10.46 15.52
C LYS A 113 0.06 -11.59 14.95
N GLU A 114 0.69 -12.58 14.32
CA GLU A 114 0.03 -13.71 13.67
C GLU A 114 -0.99 -13.32 12.59
N THR A 115 -0.84 -12.15 11.98
CA THR A 115 -1.69 -11.66 10.90
C THR A 115 -1.01 -11.73 9.53
N CYS A 116 -1.79 -11.75 8.46
CA CYS A 116 -1.23 -11.69 7.11
C CYS A 116 -2.16 -11.04 6.09
N PHE A 117 -1.60 -10.66 4.95
CA PHE A 117 -2.37 -10.32 3.76
C PHE A 117 -1.73 -10.90 2.50
N ASP A 118 -2.52 -11.03 1.44
CA ASP A 118 -2.04 -11.35 0.11
C ASP A 118 -2.85 -10.68 -1.00
N ILE A 119 -2.12 -10.12 -1.96
CA ILE A 119 -2.68 -9.28 -3.03
C ILE A 119 -1.97 -9.52 -4.36
N HIS A 120 -2.72 -9.34 -5.45
CA HIS A 120 -2.12 -9.20 -6.77
C HIS A 120 -1.40 -7.87 -6.89
N ILE A 121 -0.15 -7.92 -7.35
CA ILE A 121 0.59 -6.71 -7.73
C ILE A 121 -0.12 -6.04 -8.91
N LYS A 122 -0.22 -4.71 -8.83
CA LYS A 122 -0.84 -3.88 -9.86
C LYS A 122 0.25 -3.32 -10.76
N GLU A 123 0.30 -3.76 -12.01
CA GLU A 123 1.33 -3.37 -12.98
C GLU A 123 1.54 -1.86 -13.11
N LYS A 124 0.47 -1.06 -12.96
CA LYS A 124 0.54 0.40 -13.03
C LYS A 124 1.29 1.07 -11.86
N TYR A 125 1.64 0.37 -10.80
CA TYR A 125 2.32 0.90 -9.62
C TYR A 125 3.65 0.19 -9.39
N LYS A 126 4.67 0.96 -8.98
CA LYS A 126 6.04 0.46 -8.77
C LYS A 126 6.50 0.53 -7.33
N ILE A 127 5.75 1.22 -6.48
CA ILE A 127 6.03 1.31 -5.05
C ILE A 127 4.80 0.86 -4.27
N LEU A 128 5.02 0.05 -3.25
CA LEU A 128 4.05 -0.29 -2.22
C LEU A 128 4.59 0.19 -0.88
N TYR A 129 3.82 0.99 -0.17
CA TYR A 129 4.09 1.30 1.23
C TYR A 129 3.19 0.44 2.10
N VAL A 130 3.78 -0.34 3.00
CA VAL A 130 3.08 -1.31 3.84
C VAL A 130 3.12 -0.85 5.28
N PHE A 131 1.93 -0.73 5.88
CA PHE A 131 1.72 -0.35 7.26
C PHE A 131 1.02 -1.49 7.99
N LEU A 132 1.42 -1.70 9.24
CA LEU A 132 0.79 -2.64 10.16
C LEU A 132 0.37 -1.88 11.42
N SER A 133 -0.93 -1.82 11.69
CA SER A 133 -1.42 -1.14 12.89
C SER A 133 -1.07 -1.94 14.15
N GLU A 134 -1.12 -1.29 15.32
CA GLU A 134 -0.96 -1.97 16.62
C GLU A 134 -1.94 -3.15 16.77
N ARG A 135 -3.15 -3.03 16.21
CA ARG A 135 -4.22 -4.04 16.22
C ARG A 135 -4.05 -5.16 15.20
N GLY A 136 -2.99 -5.14 14.40
CA GLY A 136 -2.72 -6.16 13.38
C GLY A 136 -3.40 -5.91 12.04
N GLU A 137 -3.95 -4.72 11.81
CA GLU A 137 -4.62 -4.35 10.57
C GLU A 137 -3.61 -3.90 9.52
N TRP A 138 -3.71 -4.43 8.30
CA TRP A 138 -2.80 -4.13 7.21
C TRP A 138 -3.33 -3.02 6.31
N ILE A 139 -2.46 -2.08 5.97
CA ILE A 139 -2.71 -1.06 4.95
C ILE A 139 -1.60 -1.13 3.91
N VAL A 140 -1.98 -1.22 2.64
CA VAL A 140 -1.06 -1.18 1.51
C VAL A 140 -1.39 0.02 0.63
N ARG A 141 -0.44 0.93 0.50
CA ARG A 141 -0.55 2.10 -0.38
C ARG A 141 0.29 1.90 -1.64
N PHE A 142 -0.38 1.78 -2.77
CA PHE A 142 0.23 1.76 -4.08
C PHE A 142 0.60 3.18 -4.56
N SER A 143 1.82 3.34 -5.06
CA SER A 143 2.35 4.61 -5.54
C SER A 143 3.31 4.43 -6.73
N ASN A 144 3.59 5.53 -7.42
CA ASN A 144 4.68 5.68 -8.40
C ASN A 144 5.62 6.82 -8.01
N LEU A 145 5.51 7.30 -6.78
CA LEU A 145 6.26 8.44 -6.26
C LEU A 145 7.01 7.98 -5.04
N HIS A 146 8.32 8.21 -5.04
CA HIS A 146 9.07 8.19 -3.79
C HIS A 146 8.58 9.37 -2.95
N TYR A 147 8.19 9.09 -1.71
CA TYR A 147 8.11 10.13 -0.71
C TYR A 147 9.56 10.56 -0.46
N LEU A 148 9.91 11.70 -1.03
CA LEU A 148 11.10 12.43 -0.66
C LEU A 148 10.67 13.42 0.39
N ASN A 149 11.50 13.55 1.40
CA ASN A 149 11.41 14.62 2.38
C ASN A 149 11.57 15.97 1.68
#